data_AF-A0A4U8Z437-F1
#
_entry.id   AF-A0A4U8Z437-F1
#
_cell.length_a   1.000
_cell.length_b   1.000
_cell.length_c   1.000
_cell.angle_alpha   90.00
_cell.angle_beta   90.00
_cell.angle_gamma   90.00
#
_symmetry.space_group_name_H-M   'P 1'
#
loop_
_entity.id
_entity.type
_entity.pdbx_description
1 polymer ?
#
loop_
_entity_poly.entity_id
_entity_poly.type
_entity_poly.pdbx_seq_one_letter_code
_entity_poly.pdbx_strand_id
1 'polypeptide(L)'
;MTPTKNNFDYSIPQQVDRLRASPRLFDNALLDKLSRVHWSVPLYVYIPVIALLAVKSFQSFSAMVVIVSAALGYLLWTLTEYFGHRFPFHYKHPSKFGARIHFLVHGVHHDHPNDPLRLVMPVLLSAPDHVDRAAGGQGLVRPALRLSRPHGLHDRLSRL
;
A
#
# COMPACT_ATOMS: atom_id res chain seq x y z
N MET A 1 5.15 -25.24 32.03
CA MET A 1 4.45 -24.03 31.58
C MET A 1 5.48 -23.09 30.97
N THR A 2 5.62 -23.10 29.64
CA THR A 2 6.49 -22.17 28.91
C THR A 2 5.76 -20.84 28.83
N PRO A 3 6.36 -19.70 29.25
CA PRO A 3 5.69 -18.42 29.13
C PRO A 3 5.51 -18.10 27.65
N THR A 4 4.26 -17.95 27.22
CA THR A 4 3.91 -17.40 25.91
C THR A 4 4.44 -15.97 25.86
N LYS A 5 5.46 -15.71 25.04
CA LYS A 5 5.89 -14.35 24.72
C LYS A 5 4.70 -13.63 24.09
N ASN A 6 4.08 -12.71 24.83
CA ASN A 6 3.08 -11.81 24.28
C ASN A 6 3.77 -10.96 23.19
N ASN A 7 3.17 -10.88 22.00
CA ASN A 7 3.75 -10.21 20.81
C ASN A 7 3.90 -8.67 20.93
N PHE A 8 3.86 -8.11 22.14
CA PHE A 8 3.80 -6.67 22.44
C PHE A 8 5.09 -6.11 23.09
N ASP A 9 6.19 -6.86 23.08
CA ASP A 9 7.43 -6.53 23.81
C ASP A 9 8.35 -5.56 23.04
N TYR A 10 7.80 -4.51 22.43
CA TYR A 10 8.58 -3.48 21.72
C TYR A 10 8.77 -2.25 22.61
N SER A 11 9.99 -1.72 22.65
CA SER A 11 10.23 -0.41 23.27
C SER A 11 9.60 0.71 22.42
N ILE A 12 9.22 1.82 23.07
CA ILE A 12 8.60 2.98 22.39
C ILE A 12 9.38 3.43 21.13
N PRO A 13 10.74 3.53 21.15
CA PRO A 13 11.51 3.85 19.96
C PRO A 13 11.33 2.84 18.81
N GLN A 14 11.38 1.53 19.12
CA GLN A 14 11.23 0.47 18.12
C GLN A 14 9.82 0.44 17.51
N GLN A 15 8.80 0.83 18.27
CA GLN A 15 7.43 0.95 17.76
C GLN A 15 7.31 2.14 16.79
N VAL A 16 7.89 3.29 17.15
CA VAL A 16 7.91 4.49 16.29
C VAL A 16 8.65 4.21 14.98
N ASP A 17 9.79 3.52 15.05
CA ASP A 17 10.59 3.16 13.87
C ASP A 17 9.80 2.24 12.93
N ARG A 18 9.04 1.28 13.47
CA ARG A 18 8.19 0.42 12.63
C ARG A 18 7.07 1.18 11.94
N LEU A 19 6.38 2.08 12.64
CA LEU A 19 5.27 2.84 12.04
C LEU A 19 5.73 3.75 10.89
N ARG A 20 7.00 4.18 10.90
CA ARG A 20 7.63 5.04 9.88
C ARG A 20 8.46 4.27 8.85
N ALA A 21 8.63 2.96 9.02
CA ALA A 21 9.46 2.17 8.14
C ALA A 21 8.87 2.12 6.73
N SER A 22 9.74 2.24 5.71
CA SER A 22 9.38 2.02 4.31
C SER A 22 10.05 0.73 3.81
N PRO A 23 9.50 -0.46 4.14
CA PRO A 23 10.11 -1.73 3.79
C PRO A 23 10.09 -1.93 2.27
N ARG A 24 11.11 -2.61 1.75
CA ARG A 24 11.21 -2.95 0.34
C ARG A 24 10.09 -3.93 -0.05
N LEU A 25 9.30 -3.59 -1.09
CA LEU A 25 8.16 -4.41 -1.54
C LEU A 25 8.51 -5.33 -2.71
N PHE A 26 9.52 -4.95 -3.49
CA PHE A 26 9.95 -5.68 -4.68
C PHE A 26 11.45 -5.94 -4.67
N ASP A 27 11.85 -7.12 -5.13
CA ASP A 27 13.25 -7.44 -5.37
C ASP A 27 13.84 -6.52 -6.47
N ASN A 28 13.03 -6.18 -7.48
CA ASN A 28 13.41 -5.24 -8.53
C ASN A 28 13.46 -3.80 -8.00
N ALA A 29 14.64 -3.17 -8.12
CA ALA A 29 14.89 -1.80 -7.66
C ALA A 29 14.03 -0.74 -8.36
N LEU A 30 13.67 -0.96 -9.64
CA LEU A 30 12.82 -0.03 -10.39
C LEU A 30 11.38 -0.07 -9.86
N LEU A 31 10.82 -1.27 -9.68
CA LEU A 31 9.46 -1.44 -9.15
C LEU A 31 9.34 -0.92 -7.71
N ASP A 32 10.36 -1.13 -6.89
CA ASP A 32 10.39 -0.58 -5.53
C ASP A 32 10.45 0.96 -5.54
N LYS A 33 11.21 1.56 -6.46
CA LYS A 33 11.24 3.02 -6.64
C LYS A 33 9.90 3.58 -7.10
N LEU A 34 9.21 2.92 -8.04
CA LEU A 34 7.88 3.33 -8.51
C LEU A 34 6.79 3.18 -7.43
N SER A 35 6.99 2.27 -6.46
CA SER A 35 6.07 2.11 -5.33
C SER A 35 6.17 3.22 -4.27
N ARG A 36 7.20 4.08 -4.35
CA ARG A 36 7.42 5.18 -3.41
C ARG A 36 7.07 6.49 -4.10
N VAL A 37 5.91 7.03 -3.74
CA VAL A 37 5.36 8.25 -4.34
C VAL A 37 5.31 9.33 -3.27
N HIS A 38 5.98 10.45 -3.55
CA HIS A 38 5.91 11.61 -2.68
C HIS A 38 4.51 12.23 -2.75
N TRP A 39 3.98 12.70 -1.61
CA TRP A 39 2.62 13.27 -1.50
C TRP A 39 2.35 14.43 -2.48
N SER A 40 3.38 15.13 -2.95
CA SER A 40 3.23 16.23 -3.92
C SER A 40 3.06 15.77 -5.37
N VAL A 41 3.37 14.51 -5.70
CA VAL A 41 3.30 13.99 -7.08
C VAL A 41 1.90 14.12 -7.67
N PRO A 42 0.80 13.70 -7.01
CA PRO A 42 -0.55 13.90 -7.52
C PRO A 42 -0.87 15.36 -7.82
N LEU A 43 -0.38 16.30 -7.00
CA LEU A 43 -0.64 17.73 -7.22
C LEU A 43 -0.02 18.20 -8.53
N TYR A 44 1.25 17.85 -8.78
CA TYR A 44 1.93 18.23 -10.03
C TYR A 44 1.34 17.54 -11.27
N VAL A 45 0.77 16.35 -11.13
CA VAL A 45 0.17 15.62 -12.25
C VAL A 45 -1.24 16.14 -12.56
N TYR A 46 -2.11 16.27 -11.56
CA TYR A 46 -3.52 16.54 -11.78
C TYR A 46 -3.86 18.03 -11.87
N ILE A 47 -3.12 18.93 -11.20
CA ILE A 47 -3.41 20.38 -11.28
C ILE A 47 -3.31 20.91 -12.73
N PRO A 48 -2.25 20.62 -13.52
CA PRO A 48 -2.18 21.08 -14.91
C PRO A 48 -3.31 20.53 -15.78
N VAL A 49 -3.69 19.26 -15.57
CA VAL A 49 -4.79 18.60 -16.31
C VAL A 49 -6.12 19.28 -15.99
N ILE A 50 -6.42 19.49 -14.71
CA ILE A 50 -7.65 20.17 -14.26
C ILE A 50 -7.70 21.59 -14.81
N ALA A 51 -6.59 22.34 -14.75
CA ALA A 51 -6.52 23.71 -15.26
C ALA A 51 -6.78 23.77 -16.76
N LEU A 52 -6.16 22.87 -17.55
CA LEU A 52 -6.37 22.81 -19.00
C LEU A 52 -7.82 22.47 -19.36
N LEU A 53 -8.41 21.49 -18.67
CA LEU A 53 -9.81 21.11 -18.89
C LEU A 53 -10.77 22.23 -18.48
N ALA A 54 -10.48 22.96 -17.40
CA ALA A 54 -11.27 24.10 -16.97
C ALA A 54 -11.25 25.22 -18.03
N VAL A 55 -10.07 25.60 -18.52
CA VAL A 55 -9.94 26.61 -19.59
C VAL A 55 -10.71 26.21 -20.83
N LYS A 56 -10.58 24.95 -21.29
CA LYS A 56 -11.32 24.45 -22.45
C LYS A 56 -12.83 24.47 -22.22
N SER A 57 -13.29 24.12 -21.01
CA SER A 57 -14.71 24.11 -20.67
C SER A 57 -15.32 25.52 -20.72
N PHE A 58 -14.63 26.52 -20.18
CA PHE A 58 -15.11 27.91 -20.22
C PHE A 58 -15.05 28.54 -21.63
N GLN A 59 -14.22 28.01 -22.53
CA GLN A 59 -14.19 28.43 -23.94
C GLN A 59 -15.35 27.85 -24.76
N SER A 60 -15.88 26.70 -24.35
CA SER A 60 -16.87 25.95 -25.12
C SER A 60 -18.30 25.99 -24.55
N PHE A 61 -18.45 26.29 -23.25
CA PHE A 61 -19.74 26.24 -22.56
C PHE A 61 -19.97 27.51 -21.72
N SER A 62 -21.24 27.76 -21.37
CA SER A 62 -21.58 28.85 -20.45
C SER A 62 -21.04 28.57 -19.04
N ALA A 63 -20.72 29.64 -18.31
CA ALA A 63 -20.17 29.51 -16.95
C ALA A 63 -21.07 28.68 -16.02
N MET A 64 -22.39 28.82 -16.14
CA MET A 64 -23.36 28.05 -15.34
C MET A 64 -23.24 26.54 -15.59
N VAL A 65 -23.13 26.13 -16.86
CA VAL A 65 -22.96 24.70 -17.21
C VAL A 65 -21.67 24.17 -16.62
N VAL A 66 -20.56 24.91 -16.78
CA VAL A 66 -19.25 24.49 -16.24
C VAL A 66 -19.29 24.34 -14.71
N ILE A 67 -19.89 25.29 -14.00
CA ILE A 67 -19.98 25.26 -12.53
C ILE A 67 -20.86 24.09 -12.06
N VAL A 68 -22.03 23.88 -12.67
CA VAL A 68 -22.92 22.77 -12.31
C VAL A 68 -22.26 21.42 -12.61
N SER A 69 -21.59 21.28 -13.75
CA SER A 69 -20.85 20.06 -14.10
C SER A 69 -19.69 19.81 -13.14
N ALA A 70 -18.96 20.84 -12.71
CA ALA A 70 -17.89 20.71 -11.72
C ALA A 70 -18.43 20.28 -10.35
N ALA A 71 -19.55 20.86 -9.90
CA ALA A 71 -20.21 20.48 -8.66
C ALA A 71 -20.72 19.03 -8.70
N LEU A 72 -21.34 18.61 -9.80
CA LEU A 72 -21.76 17.23 -10.01
C LEU A 72 -20.56 16.28 -10.04
N GLY A 73 -19.48 16.65 -10.72
CA GLY A 73 -18.24 15.88 -10.76
C GLY A 73 -17.64 15.69 -9.36
N TYR A 74 -17.64 16.74 -8.54
CA TYR A 74 -17.19 16.67 -7.15
C TYR A 74 -18.09 15.75 -6.30
N LEU A 75 -19.41 15.84 -6.44
CA LEU A 75 -20.34 14.93 -5.78
C LEU A 75 -20.07 13.47 -6.16
N LEU A 76 -19.95 13.19 -7.47
CA LEU A 76 -19.62 11.85 -7.96
C LEU A 76 -18.27 11.36 -7.44
N TRP A 77 -17.25 12.23 -7.39
CA TRP A 77 -15.95 11.92 -6.80
C TRP A 77 -16.08 11.47 -5.34
N THR A 78 -16.79 12.23 -4.49
CA THR A 78 -16.96 11.85 -3.07
C THR A 78 -17.69 10.51 -2.90
N LEU A 79 -18.64 10.21 -3.78
CA LEU A 79 -19.29 8.89 -3.79
C LEU A 79 -18.29 7.81 -4.21
N THR A 80 -17.55 8.01 -5.31
CA THR A 80 -16.53 7.07 -5.78
C THR A 80 -15.46 6.81 -4.71
N GLU A 81 -15.00 7.85 -4.01
CA GLU A 81 -14.06 7.73 -2.88
C GLU A 81 -14.63 6.85 -1.77
N TYR A 82 -15.86 7.14 -1.33
CA TYR A 82 -16.51 6.38 -0.27
C TYR A 82 -16.70 4.90 -0.65
N PHE A 83 -17.25 4.63 -1.83
CA PHE A 83 -17.47 3.26 -2.30
C PHE A 83 -16.14 2.53 -2.56
N GLY A 84 -15.16 3.22 -3.17
CA GLY A 84 -13.83 2.68 -3.49
C GLY A 84 -13.03 2.29 -2.24
N HIS A 85 -13.07 3.14 -1.21
CA HIS A 85 -12.44 2.83 0.08
C HIS A 85 -13.18 1.72 0.82
N ARG A 86 -14.52 1.75 0.85
CA ARG A 86 -15.29 0.81 1.66
C ARG A 86 -15.29 -0.62 1.10
N PHE A 87 -15.44 -0.76 -0.22
CA PHE A 87 -15.68 -2.07 -0.83
C PHE A 87 -14.39 -2.67 -1.42
N PRO A 88 -13.78 -2.14 -2.51
CA PRO A 88 -12.52 -2.66 -3.04
C PRO A 88 -11.38 -2.74 -2.02
N PHE A 89 -11.14 -1.67 -1.25
CA PHE A 89 -9.97 -1.62 -0.38
C PHE A 89 -10.10 -2.43 0.91
N HIS A 90 -11.28 -2.97 1.23
CA HIS A 90 -11.47 -3.89 2.35
C HIS A 90 -11.92 -5.29 1.93
N TYR A 91 -11.97 -5.58 0.63
CA TYR A 91 -12.31 -6.90 0.14
C TYR A 91 -11.15 -7.89 0.34
N LYS A 92 -11.44 -9.03 0.97
CA LYS A 92 -10.47 -10.11 1.16
C LYS A 92 -10.45 -11.02 -0.07
N HIS A 93 -9.42 -10.88 -0.88
CA HIS A 93 -9.26 -11.74 -2.06
C HIS A 93 -8.81 -13.16 -1.65
N PRO A 94 -9.50 -14.22 -2.12
CA PRO A 94 -9.10 -15.60 -1.84
C PRO A 94 -7.85 -16.03 -2.63
N SER A 95 -7.49 -15.29 -3.69
CA SER A 95 -6.32 -15.60 -4.51
C SER A 95 -5.06 -14.92 -3.97
N LYS A 96 -3.92 -15.61 -4.06
CA LYS A 96 -2.60 -15.07 -3.64
C LYS A 96 -2.23 -13.80 -4.40
N PHE A 97 -2.60 -13.71 -5.67
CA PHE A 97 -2.38 -12.52 -6.50
C PHE A 97 -3.24 -11.34 -6.04
N GLY A 98 -4.55 -11.57 -5.83
CA GLY A 98 -5.45 -10.51 -5.37
C GLY A 98 -5.06 -9.99 -3.98
N ALA A 99 -4.64 -10.87 -3.08
CA ALA A 99 -4.12 -10.47 -1.76
C ALA A 99 -2.84 -9.62 -1.88
N ARG A 100 -1.95 -9.94 -2.83
CA ARG A 100 -0.73 -9.15 -3.08
C ARG A 100 -1.04 -7.77 -3.65
N ILE A 101 -1.95 -7.67 -4.61
CA ILE A 101 -2.37 -6.37 -5.17
C ILE A 101 -3.07 -5.54 -4.09
N HIS A 102 -3.99 -6.13 -3.32
CA HIS A 102 -4.65 -5.47 -2.20
C HIS A 102 -3.66 -4.92 -1.17
N PHE A 103 -2.63 -5.71 -0.82
CA PHE A 103 -1.56 -5.28 0.06
C PHE A 103 -0.76 -4.09 -0.50
N LEU A 104 -0.45 -4.10 -1.80
CA LEU A 104 0.28 -3.02 -2.46
C LEU A 104 -0.54 -1.72 -2.60
N VAL A 105 -1.86 -1.84 -2.83
CA VAL A 105 -2.76 -0.69 -2.99
C VAL A 105 -3.07 -0.03 -1.66
N HIS A 106 -3.35 -0.82 -0.63
CA HIS A 106 -3.93 -0.31 0.61
C HIS A 106 -3.33 -0.94 1.88
N GLY A 107 -3.00 -2.24 1.87
CA GLY A 107 -2.52 -2.94 3.07
C GLY A 107 -1.21 -2.37 3.65
N VAL A 108 -0.27 -1.96 2.81
CA VAL A 108 1.03 -1.41 3.26
C VAL A 108 0.88 -0.14 4.10
N HIS A 109 -0.13 0.69 3.82
CA HIS A 109 -0.40 1.90 4.58
C HIS A 109 -0.97 1.58 5.97
N HIS A 110 -1.78 0.53 6.10
CA HIS A 110 -2.28 0.08 7.42
C HIS A 110 -1.16 -0.45 8.32
N ASP A 111 -0.16 -1.11 7.74
CA ASP A 111 1.00 -1.62 8.49
C ASP A 111 2.01 -0.51 8.83
N HIS A 112 2.16 0.49 7.95
CA HIS A 112 3.10 1.61 8.08
C HIS A 112 2.40 2.96 7.86
N PRO A 113 1.54 3.39 8.79
CA PRO A 113 0.69 4.58 8.61
C PRO A 113 1.48 5.89 8.52
N ASN A 114 2.71 5.90 9.05
CA ASN A 114 3.57 7.09 9.04
C ASN A 114 4.67 7.03 7.95
N ASP A 115 4.55 6.16 6.94
CA ASP A 115 5.43 6.19 5.75
C ASP A 115 4.98 7.31 4.78
N PRO A 116 5.73 8.44 4.66
CA PRO A 116 5.33 9.57 3.82
C PRO A 116 5.40 9.26 2.32
N LEU A 117 6.05 8.17 1.91
CA LEU A 117 6.21 7.78 0.51
C LEU A 117 5.17 6.75 0.04
N ARG A 118 4.30 6.28 0.94
CA ARG A 118 3.24 5.31 0.63
C ARG A 118 1.87 5.73 1.15
N LEU A 119 1.75 7.02 1.40
CA LEU A 119 0.51 7.65 1.84
C LEU A 119 -0.46 7.87 0.68
N VAL A 120 0.08 7.98 -0.55
CA VAL A 120 -0.71 8.20 -1.75
C VAL A 120 -0.57 7.02 -2.69
N MET A 121 -1.68 6.68 -3.37
CA MET A 121 -1.69 5.63 -4.37
C MET A 121 -0.70 5.97 -5.50
N PRO A 122 0.14 5.00 -5.93
CA PRO A 122 0.97 5.20 -7.10
C PRO A 122 0.12 5.51 -8.34
N VAL A 123 0.56 6.48 -9.14
CA VAL A 123 -0.16 6.95 -10.34
C VAL A 123 -0.47 5.79 -11.31
N LEU A 124 0.44 4.80 -11.38
CA LEU A 124 0.26 3.59 -12.18
C LEU A 124 -0.92 2.71 -11.73
N LEU A 125 -1.23 2.69 -10.43
CA LEU A 125 -2.40 1.96 -9.92
C LEU A 125 -3.71 2.76 -10.02
N SER A 126 -3.63 4.05 -10.34
CA SER A 126 -4.80 4.90 -10.59
C SER A 126 -5.32 4.80 -12.03
N ALA A 127 -4.54 4.18 -12.92
CA ALA A 127 -4.95 3.89 -14.29
C ALA A 127 -5.73 2.56 -14.34
N PRO A 128 -6.84 2.47 -15.11
CA PRO A 128 -7.58 1.24 -15.28
C PRO A 128 -6.84 0.30 -16.23
N ASP A 129 -5.84 -0.42 -15.72
CA ASP A 129 -5.12 -1.41 -16.53
C ASP A 129 -5.90 -2.73 -16.54
N HIS A 130 -6.72 -2.89 -17.57
CA HIS A 130 -7.08 -4.20 -18.12
C HIS A 130 -5.83 -4.78 -18.79
N VAL A 131 -5.13 -5.74 -18.15
CA VAL A 131 -4.10 -6.55 -18.82
C VAL A 131 -4.16 -8.00 -18.39
N ASP A 132 -4.16 -8.85 -19.42
CA ASP A 132 -4.42 -10.28 -19.46
C ASP A 132 -3.54 -11.18 -18.58
N ARG A 133 -4.10 -12.37 -18.33
CA ARG A 133 -3.45 -13.53 -17.73
C ARG A 133 -2.13 -13.88 -18.45
N ALA A 134 -1.02 -13.89 -17.71
CA ALA A 134 0.03 -14.90 -17.86
C ALA A 134 1.06 -14.77 -16.73
N ALA A 135 1.16 -15.80 -15.88
CA ALA A 135 2.41 -16.38 -15.36
C ALA A 135 2.10 -17.16 -14.08
N GLY A 136 1.97 -18.48 -14.23
CA GLY A 136 2.23 -19.41 -13.15
C GLY A 136 3.70 -19.28 -12.72
N GLY A 137 3.95 -19.35 -11.42
CA GLY A 137 5.29 -19.28 -10.87
C GLY A 137 5.24 -19.37 -9.35
N GLN A 138 5.50 -20.58 -8.85
CA GLN A 138 5.50 -20.94 -7.45
C GLN A 138 6.60 -20.19 -6.69
N GLY A 139 6.35 -19.84 -5.43
CA GLY A 139 7.35 -19.22 -4.55
C GLY A 139 6.78 -18.87 -3.18
N LEU A 140 6.65 -19.89 -2.33
CA LEU A 140 6.40 -19.72 -0.89
C LEU A 140 7.52 -18.90 -0.27
N VAL A 141 7.27 -17.65 0.08
CA VAL A 141 8.14 -16.91 1.01
C VAL A 141 7.71 -17.30 2.43
N ARG A 142 8.35 -18.32 2.98
CA ARG A 142 8.38 -18.56 4.43
C ARG A 142 9.41 -17.59 5.02
N PRO A 143 9.10 -16.81 6.07
CA PRO A 143 10.13 -16.04 6.76
C PRO A 143 11.12 -16.99 7.43
N ALA A 144 12.38 -16.90 7.01
CA ALA A 144 13.50 -17.63 7.57
C ALA A 144 13.82 -17.10 8.98
N LEU A 145 13.13 -17.58 10.00
CA LEU A 145 13.61 -17.47 11.38
C LEU A 145 14.55 -18.65 11.66
N ARG A 146 15.80 -18.51 11.22
CA ARG A 146 16.89 -19.40 11.60
C ARG A 146 17.31 -19.04 13.02
N LEU A 147 16.68 -19.69 14.01
CA LEU A 147 17.12 -19.62 15.40
C LEU A 147 18.49 -20.30 15.52
N SER A 148 19.52 -19.50 15.72
CA SER A 148 20.85 -19.95 16.14
C SER A 148 20.73 -20.70 17.46
N ARG A 149 21.07 -21.99 17.46
CA ARG A 149 21.29 -22.78 18.69
C ARG A 149 22.51 -22.21 19.44
N PRO A 150 22.43 -21.96 20.75
CA PRO A 150 23.63 -21.92 21.57
C PRO A 150 24.09 -23.35 21.87
N HIS A 151 25.33 -23.65 21.49
CA HIS A 151 26.12 -24.74 22.06
C HIS A 151 26.33 -24.50 23.56
N GLY A 152 26.11 -25.52 24.39
CA GLY A 152 26.67 -25.57 25.73
C GLY A 152 25.77 -26.19 26.78
N LEU A 153 26.33 -27.16 27.50
CA LEU A 153 25.84 -27.83 28.71
C LEU A 153 24.63 -28.75 28.54
N HIS A 154 24.88 -30.07 28.48
CA HIS A 154 24.53 -30.99 29.57
C HIS A 154 24.99 -32.40 29.16
N ASP A 155 26.29 -32.64 29.32
CA ASP A 155 26.88 -33.97 29.23
C ASP A 155 27.53 -34.26 30.59
N ARG A 156 26.70 -34.69 31.55
CA ARG A 156 27.08 -35.34 32.82
C ARG A 156 25.82 -35.71 33.60
N LEU A 157 25.88 -36.90 34.21
CA LEU A 157 24.92 -37.54 35.12
C LEU A 157 24.02 -38.64 34.50
N SER A 158 24.67 -39.69 33.97
CA SER A 158 24.10 -41.04 33.90
C SER A 158 25.15 -42.13 34.21
N ARG A 159 25.98 -41.88 35.23
CA ARG A 159 26.75 -42.89 35.97
C ARG A 159 26.85 -42.44 37.43
N LEU A 160 25.91 -42.91 38.24
CA LEU A 160 26.01 -43.41 39.61
C LEU A 160 24.59 -43.82 40.05
#